data_AF-A0A9E6EFT9-F1
#
_entry.id   AF-A0A9E6EFT9-F1
#
_cell.length_a   1.000
_cell.length_b   1.000
_cell.length_c   1.000
_cell.angle_alpha   90.00
_cell.angle_beta   90.00
_cell.angle_gamma   90.00
#
_symmetry.space_group_name_H-M   'P 1'
#
loop_
_entity.id
_entity.type
_entity.pdbx_description
1 polymer ?
#
loop_
_entity_poly.entity_id
_entity_poly.type
_entity_poly.pdbx_seq_one_letter_code
_entity_poly.pdbx_strand_id
1 'polypeptide(L)' 'DQIIDQYGVGLKYQWNQRVEIAVNYQMSKVMDLFDALGSFNAHETDVNIRMAF' A
#
# COMPACT_ATOMS: atom_id res chain seq x y z
N ASP A 1 21.93 7.77 3.86
CA ASP A 1 20.58 8.25 3.59
C ASP A 1 19.96 7.45 2.45
N GLN A 2 19.01 6.58 2.76
CA GLN A 2 18.19 5.89 1.75
C GLN A 2 17.04 6.82 1.38
N ILE A 3 16.87 7.13 0.10
CA ILE A 3 15.67 7.82 -0.38
C ILE A 3 14.59 6.74 -0.54
N ILE A 4 13.64 6.73 0.39
CA ILE A 4 12.48 5.85 0.34
C ILE A 4 11.35 6.69 -0.26
N ASP A 5 11.13 6.56 -1.57
CA ASP A 5 9.94 7.13 -2.21
C ASP A 5 8.78 6.15 -1.98
N GLN A 6 7.80 6.56 -1.15
CA GLN A 6 6.59 5.78 -0.89
C GLN A 6 5.41 6.38 -1.64
N TYR A 7 4.81 5.61 -2.54
CA TYR A 7 3.59 5.98 -3.27
C TYR A 7 2.47 5.04 -2.84
N GLY A 8 1.36 5.60 -2.38
CA GLY A 8 0.19 4.83 -1.96
C GLY A 8 -1.08 5.24 -2.68
N VAL A 9 -1.95 4.28 -2.99
CA VAL A 9 -3.33 4.52 -3.44
C VAL A 9 -4.30 3.73 -2.57
N GLY A 10 -5.38 4.39 -2.14
CA GLY A 10 -6.42 3.79 -1.31
C GLY A 10 -7.78 3.86 -2.01
N LEU A 11 -8.51 2.75 -1.98
CA LEU A 11 -9.90 2.68 -2.41
C LEU A 11 -10.77 2.33 -1.20
N LYS A 12 -11.78 3.16 -0.95
CA LYS A 12 -12.76 2.94 0.10
C LYS A 12 -14.14 2.80 -0.52
N TYR A 13 -14.80 1.69 -0.26
CA TYR A 13 -16.17 1.43 -0.66
C TYR A 13 -17.03 1.12 0.56
N GLN A 14 -18.15 1.82 0.67
CA GLN A 14 -19.12 1.62 1.74
C GLN A 14 -20.47 1.30 1.10
N TRP A 15 -20.93 0.06 1.23
CA TRP A 15 -22.25 -0.32 0.75
C TRP A 15 -23.32 0.31 1.64
N ASN A 16 -23.17 0.18 2.96
CA ASN A 16 -24.08 0.67 3.98
C ASN A 16 -23.29 1.01 5.26
N GLN A 17 -23.94 1.59 6.28
CA GLN A 17 -23.31 1.80 7.60
C GLN A 17 -22.77 0.52 8.27
N ARG A 18 -23.15 -0.65 7.74
CA ARG A 18 -22.77 -1.97 8.23
C ARG A 18 -21.60 -2.61 7.52
N VAL A 19 -21.30 -2.24 6.27
CA VAL A 19 -20.29 -2.94 5.46
C VAL A 19 -19.39 -1.91 4.79
N GLU A 20 -18.12 -1.96 5.17
CA GLU A 20 -17.04 -1.12 4.62
C GLU A 20 -15.92 -2.03 4.12
N ILE A 21 -15.48 -1.76 2.90
CA ILE A 21 -14.34 -2.42 2.26
C ILE A 21 -13.32 -1.32 1.98
N ALA A 22 -12.11 -1.47 2.50
CA ALA A 22 -10.98 -0.60 2.22
C ALA A 22 -9.84 -1.43 1.64
N VAL A 23 -9.30 -0.99 0.51
CA VAL A 23 -8.11 -1.56 -0.11
C VAL A 23 -7.05 -0.49 -0.14
N ASN A 24 -5.93 -0.72 0.52
CA ASN A 24 -4.78 0.17 0.48
C ASN A 24 -3.64 -0.54 -0.24
N TYR A 25 -3.07 0.13 -1.22
CA TYR A 25 -1.88 -0.31 -1.92
C TYR A 25 -0.77 0.67 -1.61
N GLN A 26 0.37 0.17 -1.13
CA GLN A 26 1.56 0.96 -0.87
C GLN A 26 2.73 0.38 -1.66
N MET A 27 3.39 1.22 -2.43
CA MET A 27 4.61 0.88 -3.15
C MET A 27 5.75 1.69 -2.53
N SER A 28 6.71 1.00 -1.94
CA SER A 28 7.94 1.60 -1.43
C SER A 28 9.06 1.31 -2.41
N LYS A 29 9.58 2.37 -3.04
CA LYS A 29 10.81 2.28 -3.83
C LYS A 29 11.97 2.61 -2.90
N VAL A 30 12.72 1.57 -2.53
CA VAL A 30 13.98 1.75 -1.80
C VAL A 30 15.08 1.93 -2.83
N MET A 31 15.46 3.19 -3.10
CA MET A 31 16.71 3.48 -3.81
C MET A 31 17.85 3.35 -2.81
N ASP A 32 18.22 2.10 -2.56
CA ASP A 32 19.45 1.81 -1.85
C ASP A 32 20.64 2.18 -2.73
N LEU A 33 21.68 2.75 -2.11
CA LEU A 33 22.96 3.16 -2.74
C LEU A 33 23.69 2.00 -3.48
N PHE A 34 23.10 0.79 -3.48
CA PHE A 34 23.42 -0.39 -4.29
C PHE A 34 22.82 -0.31 -5.71
N ASP A 35 22.94 0.84 -6.37
CA ASP A 35 22.45 1.10 -7.74
C ASP A 35 23.15 0.23 -8.84
N ALA A 36 23.87 -0.82 -8.44
CA ALA A 36 24.62 -1.72 -9.30
C ALA A 36 24.08 -3.17 -9.38
N LEU A 37 23.12 -3.60 -8.52
CA LEU A 37 22.66 -5.02 -8.50
C LEU A 37 21.15 -5.25 -8.63
N GLY A 38 20.33 -4.20 -8.68
CA GLY A 38 18.92 -4.33 -9.05
C GLY A 38 17.98 -3.55 -8.13
N SER A 39 17.03 -2.83 -8.74
CA SER A 39 15.96 -2.12 -8.05
C SER A 39 15.05 -3.12 -7.32
N PHE A 40 15.00 -3.08 -6.00
CA PHE A 40 14.03 -3.82 -5.20
C PHE A 40 12.74 -2.99 -5.07
N ASN A 41 11.67 -3.44 -5.71
CA ASN A 41 10.34 -2.84 -5.58
C ASN A 41 9.57 -3.61 -4.50
N ALA A 42 9.42 -3.04 -3.31
CA ALA A 42 8.52 -3.57 -2.29
C ALA A 42 7.12 -3.02 -2.53
N HIS A 43 6.13 -3.90 -2.64
CA HIS A 43 4.71 -3.53 -2.69
C HIS A 43 3.96 -4.26 -1.58
N GLU A 44 3.11 -3.53 -0.90
CA GLU A 44 2.24 -4.01 0.17
C GLU A 44 0.79 -3.73 -0.24
N THR A 45 -0.10 -4.68 -0.01
CA THR A 45 -1.52 -4.54 -0.32
C THR A 45 -2.33 -5.00 0.88
N ASP A 46 -2.98 -4.04 1.53
CA ASP A 46 -3.86 -4.27 2.66
C ASP A 46 -5.32 -4.28 2.20
N VAL A 47 -6.02 -5.36 2.51
CA VAL A 47 -7.47 -5.46 2.31
C VAL A 47 -8.15 -5.54 3.68
N ASN A 48 -8.93 -4.52 4.01
CA ASN A 48 -9.70 -4.44 5.25
C ASN A 48 -11.20 -4.54 4.93
N ILE A 49 -11.88 -5.50 5.54
CA ILE A 49 -13.33 -5.68 5.43
C ILE A 49 -13.93 -5.55 6.82
N ARG A 50 -14.76 -4.54 7.03
CA ARG A 50 -15.45 -4.28 8.29
C ARG A 50 -16.94 -4.56 8.12
N MET A 51 -17.47 -5.41 9.00
CA MET A 51 -18.89 -5.75 9.06
C MET A 51 -19.41 -5.52 10.48
N ALA A 52 -20.45 -4.70 10.62
CA ALA A 52 -21.17 -4.48 11.86
C ALA A 52 -22.56 -5.12 11.78
N PHE A 53 -22.92 -5.92 12.80
CA PHE A 53 -24.17 -6.68 12.87
C PHE A 53 -25.19 -6.00 13.77
#